data_AF-A0A4W4F917-F1
#
_entry.id   AF-A0A4W4F917-F1
#
_cell.length_a   1.000
_cell.length_b   1.000
_cell.length_c   1.000
_cell.angle_alpha   90.00
_cell.angle_beta   90.00
_cell.angle_gamma   90.00
#
_symmetry.space_group_name_H-M   'P 1'
#
loop_
_entity.id
_entity.type
_entity.pdbx_description
1 polymer ?
#
loop_
_entity_poly.entity_id
_entity_poly.type
_entity_poly.pdbx_seq_one_letter_code
_entity_poly.pdbx_strand_id
1 'polypeptide(L)'
;MALLRSAVALRSCSLVPPHSYIGNQAMSWQQSCEYCIRKGSNLISPSSSVYQSLMAKMLTDVKAQGQAWIGLRRSLITMAWYWQSEDDFGFTDWDKDQPDIPEKGMCASMLMTPGSDYTWSSDPCCSTKLPVSATSS
;
A
#
# COMPACT_ATOMS: atom_id res chain seq x y z
N MET A 1 15.16 -13.93 -49.49
CA MET A 1 15.74 -14.11 -48.13
C MET A 1 14.98 -13.20 -47.18
N ALA A 2 13.88 -13.69 -46.60
CA ALA A 2 13.12 -12.97 -45.59
C ALA A 2 13.59 -13.45 -44.21
N LEU A 3 14.18 -12.55 -43.41
CA LEU A 3 14.60 -12.86 -42.06
C LEU A 3 13.36 -12.88 -41.15
N LEU A 4 12.92 -14.08 -40.77
CA LEU A 4 11.98 -14.28 -39.67
C LEU A 4 12.64 -13.79 -38.38
N ARG A 5 12.35 -12.56 -37.97
CA ARG A 5 12.64 -12.11 -36.62
C ARG A 5 11.65 -12.79 -35.69
N SER A 6 12.09 -13.87 -35.05
CA SER A 6 11.39 -14.46 -33.92
C SER A 6 11.20 -13.40 -32.85
N ALA A 7 9.97 -12.86 -32.74
CA ALA A 7 9.58 -12.08 -31.59
C ALA A 7 9.45 -13.05 -30.42
N VAL A 8 10.49 -13.16 -29.60
CA VAL A 8 10.36 -13.71 -28.26
C VAL A 8 9.33 -12.82 -27.57
N ALA A 9 8.12 -13.34 -27.38
CA ALA A 9 7.17 -12.72 -26.48
C ALA A 9 7.82 -12.74 -25.10
N LEU A 10 8.37 -11.59 -24.69
CA LEU A 10 8.76 -11.35 -23.32
C LEU A 10 7.49 -11.55 -22.51
N ARG A 11 7.34 -12.72 -21.89
CA ARG A 11 6.44 -12.88 -20.76
C ARG A 11 7.00 -11.95 -19.69
N SER A 12 6.53 -10.71 -19.72
CA SER A 12 6.70 -9.76 -18.64
C SER A 12 6.27 -10.51 -17.39
N CYS A 13 7.20 -10.80 -16.49
CA CYS A 13 6.82 -11.03 -15.12
C CYS A 13 6.22 -9.69 -14.69
N SER A 14 4.90 -9.55 -14.76
CA SER A 14 4.22 -8.34 -14.33
C SER A 14 4.39 -8.28 -12.82
N LEU A 15 5.52 -7.71 -12.38
CA LEU A 15 5.79 -7.41 -10.98
C LEU A 15 4.86 -6.30 -10.45
N VAL A 16 4.03 -5.70 -11.32
CA VAL A 16 2.98 -4.78 -10.93
C VAL A 16 1.73 -5.60 -10.65
N PRO A 17 1.12 -5.51 -9.44
CA PRO A 17 -0.17 -6.10 -9.16
C PRO A 17 -1.16 -5.70 -10.26
N PRO A 18 -1.73 -6.66 -11.01
CA PRO A 18 -2.46 -6.37 -12.25
C PRO A 18 -3.70 -5.49 -12.04
N HIS A 19 -4.19 -5.40 -10.80
CA HIS A 19 -5.31 -4.53 -10.43
C HIS A 19 -5.01 -3.81 -9.11
N SER A 20 -4.57 -2.56 -9.22
CA SER A 20 -4.58 -1.62 -8.12
C SER A 20 -5.77 -0.67 -8.23
N TYR A 21 -6.32 -0.30 -7.09
CA TYR A 21 -7.48 0.59 -7.01
C TYR A 21 -7.25 1.64 -5.92
N ILE A 22 -7.50 2.90 -6.27
CA ILE A 22 -7.50 4.03 -5.35
C ILE A 22 -8.94 4.50 -5.22
N GLY A 23 -9.49 4.47 -4.01
CA GLY A 23 -10.82 5.01 -3.76
C GLY A 23 -10.87 6.51 -3.94
N ASN A 24 -12.06 7.00 -4.27
CA ASN A 24 -12.34 8.42 -4.47
C ASN A 24 -12.90 9.12 -3.22
N GLN A 25 -13.16 8.37 -2.15
CA GLN A 25 -13.71 8.88 -0.90
C GLN A 25 -12.79 8.51 0.25
N ALA A 26 -12.45 9.50 1.08
CA ALA A 26 -11.68 9.28 2.30
C ALA A 26 -12.56 8.65 3.38
N MET A 27 -12.04 7.65 4.08
CA MET A 27 -12.75 6.89 5.10
C MET A 27 -11.80 6.41 6.21
N SER A 28 -12.35 5.90 7.32
CA SER A 28 -11.55 5.34 8.40
C SER A 28 -10.77 4.10 7.94
N TRP A 29 -9.74 3.71 8.69
CA TRP A 29 -8.92 2.55 8.33
C TRP A 29 -9.77 1.28 8.18
N GLN A 30 -10.69 1.04 9.12
CA GLN A 30 -11.60 -0.11 9.07
C GLN A 30 -12.53 -0.06 7.85
N GLN A 31 -13.13 1.10 7.57
CA GLN A 31 -13.98 1.26 6.39
C GLN A 31 -13.19 1.05 5.10
N SER A 32 -11.94 1.48 5.04
CA SER A 32 -11.05 1.23 3.91
C SER A 32 -10.74 -0.25 3.72
N CYS A 33 -10.46 -0.99 4.79
CA CYS A 33 -10.32 -2.45 4.73
C CYS A 33 -11.58 -3.11 4.15
N GLU A 34 -12.75 -2.78 4.72
CA GLU A 34 -14.03 -3.32 4.24
C GLU A 34 -14.31 -2.95 2.78
N TYR A 35 -13.95 -1.73 2.38
CA TYR A 35 -14.09 -1.25 1.01
C TYR A 35 -13.26 -2.12 0.05
N CYS A 36 -11.98 -2.35 0.37
CA CYS A 36 -11.09 -3.16 -0.45
C CYS A 36 -11.56 -4.62 -0.52
N ILE A 37 -11.98 -5.20 0.62
CA ILE A 37 -12.51 -6.57 0.69
C ILE A 37 -13.74 -6.72 -0.21
N ARG A 38 -14.66 -5.75 -0.21
CA ARG A 38 -15.84 -5.74 -1.11
C ARG A 38 -15.47 -5.61 -2.59
N LYS A 39 -14.28 -5.10 -2.91
CA LYS A 39 -13.72 -5.06 -4.26
C LYS A 39 -12.92 -6.31 -4.62
N GLY A 40 -12.83 -7.30 -3.73
CA GLY A 40 -12.09 -8.54 -3.93
C GLY A 40 -10.58 -8.39 -3.73
N SER A 41 -10.15 -7.41 -2.94
CA SER A 41 -8.75 -7.12 -2.66
C SER A 41 -8.53 -6.78 -1.18
N ASN A 42 -7.28 -6.56 -0.76
CA ASN A 42 -6.94 -6.04 0.56
C ASN A 42 -6.32 -4.66 0.44
N LEU A 43 -6.26 -3.93 1.55
CA LEU A 43 -5.39 -2.75 1.60
C LEU A 43 -3.96 -3.14 1.22
N ILE A 44 -3.29 -2.25 0.51
CA ILE A 44 -1.93 -2.50 0.04
C ILE A 44 -0.99 -2.74 1.23
N SER A 45 -0.15 -3.76 1.10
CA SER A 45 0.80 -4.18 2.12
C SER A 45 2.20 -4.18 1.52
N PRO A 46 2.91 -3.03 1.51
CA PRO A 46 4.28 -2.96 0.99
C PRO A 46 5.26 -3.67 1.93
N SER A 47 5.20 -5.00 1.97
CA SER A 47 5.95 -5.88 2.87
C SER A 47 7.41 -6.12 2.46
N SER A 48 7.89 -5.46 1.40
CA SER A 48 9.29 -5.48 0.96
C SER A 48 9.67 -4.18 0.27
N SER A 49 10.96 -3.89 0.18
CA SER A 49 11.48 -2.72 -0.55
C SER A 49 11.09 -2.73 -2.03
N VAL A 50 10.96 -3.92 -2.62
CA VAL A 50 10.50 -4.11 -4.00
C VAL A 50 9.03 -3.71 -4.14
N TYR A 51 8.16 -4.20 -3.24
CA TYR A 51 6.74 -3.84 -3.26
C TYR A 51 6.49 -2.36 -2.95
N GLN A 52 7.24 -1.79 -2.00
CA GLN A 52 7.21 -0.36 -1.70
C GLN A 52 7.57 0.47 -2.92
N SER A 53 8.64 0.11 -3.65
CA SER A 53 9.08 0.80 -4.86
C SER A 53 8.06 0.68 -6.01
N LEU A 54 7.47 -0.51 -6.19
CA LEU A 54 6.43 -0.75 -7.20
C LEU A 54 5.16 0.06 -6.92
N MET A 55 4.74 0.11 -5.66
CA MET A 55 3.64 0.94 -5.20
C MET A 55 3.92 2.42 -5.43
N ALA A 56 5.07 2.93 -5.01
CA ALA A 56 5.46 4.33 -5.21
C ALA A 56 5.44 4.73 -6.70
N LYS A 57 5.99 3.86 -7.57
CA LYS A 57 5.94 4.06 -9.02
C LYS A 57 4.50 4.13 -9.53
N MET A 58 3.66 3.19 -9.13
CA MET A 58 2.24 3.14 -9.53
C MET A 58 1.49 4.40 -9.11
N LEU A 59 1.67 4.86 -7.86
CA LEU A 59 1.04 6.08 -7.34
C LEU A 59 1.52 7.34 -8.08
N THR A 60 2.80 7.38 -8.43
CA THR A 60 3.39 8.45 -9.25
C THR A 60 2.78 8.48 -10.65
N ASP A 61 2.70 7.33 -11.32
CA ASP A 61 2.20 7.20 -12.70
C ASP A 61 0.74 7.66 -12.83
N VAL A 62 -0.10 7.34 -11.85
CA VAL A 62 -1.51 7.77 -11.80
C VAL A 62 -1.70 9.16 -11.21
N LYS A 63 -0.60 9.84 -10.83
CA LYS A 63 -0.61 11.16 -10.18
C LYS A 63 -1.54 11.22 -8.97
N ALA A 64 -1.51 10.14 -8.16
CA ALA A 64 -2.25 10.10 -6.90
C ALA A 64 -1.80 11.27 -6.00
N GLN A 65 -2.72 11.75 -5.15
CA GLN A 65 -2.44 12.84 -4.22
C GLN A 65 -3.19 12.60 -2.91
N GLY A 66 -2.73 13.27 -1.86
CA GLY A 66 -3.29 13.14 -0.52
C GLY A 66 -2.65 12.00 0.26
N GLN A 67 -3.38 11.46 1.23
CA GLN A 67 -2.91 10.38 2.10
C GLN A 67 -3.78 9.14 1.91
N ALA A 68 -3.15 7.98 2.00
CA ALA A 68 -3.82 6.69 1.86
C ALA A 68 -3.52 5.77 3.02
N TRP A 69 -4.49 4.93 3.37
CA TRP A 69 -4.28 3.84 4.31
C TRP A 69 -3.46 2.71 3.69
N ILE A 70 -2.57 2.12 4.47
CA ILE A 70 -1.94 0.82 4.18
C ILE A 70 -2.52 -0.26 5.10
N GLY A 71 -2.34 -1.52 4.72
CA GLY A 71 -2.84 -2.69 5.45
C GLY A 71 -2.17 -2.94 6.80
N LEU A 72 -1.39 -2.00 7.33
CA LEU A 72 -0.61 -2.17 8.55
C LEU A 72 -1.32 -1.57 9.77
N ARG A 73 -1.45 -2.36 10.83
CA ARG A 73 -2.11 -1.98 12.08
C ARG A 73 -1.34 -2.49 13.29
N ARG A 74 -1.46 -1.77 14.40
CA ARG A 74 -0.90 -2.17 15.69
C ARG A 74 -1.91 -3.01 16.48
N SER A 75 -1.44 -4.11 17.08
CA SER A 75 -2.24 -4.97 17.95
C SER A 75 -2.60 -4.24 19.25
N LEU A 76 -3.86 -4.35 19.67
CA LEU A 76 -4.33 -3.82 20.95
C LEU A 76 -3.83 -4.62 22.16
N ILE A 77 -3.29 -5.81 21.95
CA ILE A 77 -2.81 -6.69 23.03
C ILE A 77 -1.30 -6.60 23.16
N THR A 78 -0.58 -6.79 22.05
CA THR A 78 0.88 -6.90 22.05
C THR A 78 1.59 -5.60 21.72
N MET A 79 0.87 -4.58 21.24
CA MET A 79 1.43 -3.35 20.67
C MET A 79 2.36 -3.56 19.47
N ALA A 80 2.44 -4.79 18.93
CA ALA A 80 3.20 -5.11 17.73
C ALA A 80 2.43 -4.73 16.47
N TRP A 81 3.16 -4.36 15.42
CA TRP A 81 2.60 -4.10 14.10
C TRP A 81 2.39 -5.41 13.34
N TYR A 82 1.32 -5.49 12.56
CA TYR A 82 0.99 -6.63 11.72
C TYR A 82 0.27 -6.19 10.44
N TRP A 83 0.47 -6.93 9.35
CA TRP A 83 -0.24 -6.75 8.10
C TRP A 83 -1.60 -7.44 8.14
N GLN A 84 -2.65 -6.78 7.64
CA GLN A 84 -3.98 -7.37 7.47
C GLN A 84 -4.02 -8.42 6.35
N SER A 85 -3.04 -8.43 5.45
CA SER A 85 -2.86 -9.43 4.38
C SER A 85 -2.25 -10.76 4.86
N GLU A 86 -1.94 -10.89 6.15
CA GLU A 86 -1.21 -12.03 6.74
C GLU A 86 0.24 -12.18 6.24
N ASP A 87 0.78 -11.17 5.54
CA ASP A 87 2.20 -11.11 5.19
C ASP A 87 3.09 -11.00 6.45
N ASP A 88 4.30 -11.55 6.37
CA ASP A 88 5.29 -11.40 7.43
C ASP A 88 5.68 -9.94 7.64
N PHE A 89 5.65 -9.51 8.90
CA PHE A 89 6.11 -8.17 9.28
C PHE A 89 7.62 -8.20 9.55
N GLY A 90 8.42 -7.80 8.56
CA GLY A 90 9.88 -7.69 8.69
C GLY A 90 10.50 -6.46 8.02
N PHE A 91 9.87 -5.96 6.95
CA PHE A 91 10.27 -4.72 6.29
C PHE A 91 9.47 -3.53 6.84
N THR A 92 10.15 -2.40 7.01
CA THR A 92 9.52 -1.14 7.39
C THR A 92 10.08 0.03 6.60
N ASP A 93 9.21 0.95 6.20
CA ASP A 93 9.60 2.20 5.54
C ASP A 93 8.97 3.42 6.24
N TRP A 94 9.12 3.47 7.57
CA TRP A 94 8.59 4.56 8.39
C TRP A 94 9.26 5.89 8.05
N ASP A 95 8.46 6.96 8.04
CA ASP A 95 8.97 8.32 7.93
C ASP A 95 9.77 8.73 9.18
N LYS A 96 10.46 9.86 9.08
CA LYS A 96 11.21 10.40 10.21
C LYS A 96 10.29 10.57 11.43
N ASP A 97 10.78 10.13 12.59
CA ASP A 97 10.08 10.17 13.88
C ASP A 97 8.79 9.32 13.92
N GLN A 98 8.65 8.33 13.03
CA GLN A 98 7.56 7.35 13.00
C GLN A 98 8.06 5.93 13.30
N PRO A 99 7.19 5.02 13.78
CA PRO A 99 5.81 5.29 14.21
C PRO A 99 5.76 6.06 15.54
N ASP A 100 4.72 6.85 15.73
CA ASP A 100 4.45 7.56 16.99
C ASP A 100 3.99 6.56 18.09
N ILE A 101 3.81 7.07 19.30
CA ILE A 101 3.30 6.30 20.44
C ILE A 101 1.89 5.76 20.16
N PRO A 102 1.52 4.57 20.68
CA PRO A 102 0.22 3.93 20.43
C PRO A 102 -1.00 4.84 20.62
N GLU A 103 -0.97 5.74 21.60
CA GLU A 103 -2.07 6.65 21.93
C GLU A 103 -2.36 7.65 20.82
N LYS A 104 -1.38 7.92 19.95
CA LYS A 104 -1.50 8.84 18.82
C LYS A 104 -1.70 8.14 17.49
N GLY A 105 -1.28 6.88 17.35
CA GLY A 105 -1.34 6.19 16.07
C GLY A 105 -1.29 4.67 16.17
N MET A 106 -2.38 4.03 15.74
CA MET A 106 -2.53 2.57 15.72
C MET A 106 -2.69 2.00 14.31
N CYS A 107 -2.91 2.84 13.31
CA CYS A 107 -3.07 2.45 11.92
C CYS A 107 -2.05 3.20 11.07
N ALA A 108 -1.44 2.55 10.09
CA ALA A 108 -0.43 3.21 9.28
C ALA A 108 -1.00 3.73 7.96
N SER A 109 -0.49 4.87 7.53
CA SER A 109 -0.83 5.54 6.28
C SER A 109 0.43 5.92 5.52
N MET A 110 0.27 6.38 4.29
CA MET A 110 1.33 6.96 3.48
C MET A 110 0.88 8.30 2.90
N LEU A 111 1.84 9.20 2.66
CA LEU A 111 1.65 10.37 1.83
C LEU A 111 1.88 9.99 0.36
N MET A 112 0.91 10.26 -0.52
CA MET A 112 0.97 9.88 -1.94
C MET A 112 1.42 11.02 -2.86
N THR A 113 1.97 12.11 -2.32
CA THR A 113 2.37 13.27 -3.12
C THR A 113 3.49 12.89 -4.11
N PRO A 114 3.36 13.18 -5.42
CA PRO A 114 4.41 12.87 -6.39
C PRO A 114 5.73 13.55 -6.03
N GLY A 115 6.81 12.76 -5.97
CA GLY A 115 8.13 13.23 -5.56
C GLY A 115 8.38 13.20 -4.04
N SER A 116 7.43 12.72 -3.24
CA SER A 116 7.69 12.31 -1.85
C SER A 116 8.33 10.92 -1.80
N ASP A 117 8.83 10.55 -0.62
CA ASP A 117 9.48 9.26 -0.40
C ASP A 117 8.48 8.10 -0.22
N TYR A 118 7.17 8.39 -0.18
CA TYR A 118 6.09 7.42 0.06
C TYR A 118 6.23 6.61 1.35
N THR A 119 7.02 7.13 2.29
CA THR A 119 7.23 6.59 3.64
C THR A 119 5.94 6.60 4.46
N TRP A 120 5.96 5.81 5.52
CA TRP A 120 4.77 5.50 6.31
C TRP A 120 4.70 6.33 7.58
N SER A 121 3.48 6.70 7.97
CA SER A 121 3.21 7.36 9.24
C SER A 121 2.15 6.60 10.01
N SER A 122 2.22 6.63 11.34
CA SER A 122 1.16 6.12 12.20
C SER A 122 0.13 7.21 12.48
N ASP A 123 -1.15 6.84 12.48
CA ASP A 123 -2.27 7.76 12.61
C ASP A 123 -3.42 7.15 13.43
N PRO A 124 -4.32 8.01 13.98
CA PRO A 124 -5.57 7.55 14.56
C PRO A 124 -6.39 6.80 13.51
N CYS A 125 -6.80 5.56 13.81
CA CYS A 125 -7.54 4.72 12.86
C CYS A 125 -8.88 5.33 12.39
N CYS A 126 -9.45 6.23 13.19
CA CYS A 126 -10.71 6.94 12.88
C CYS A 126 -10.52 8.14 11.93
N SER A 127 -9.27 8.56 11.65
CA SER A 127 -8.99 9.60 10.66
C SER A 127 -9.46 9.17 9.27
N THR A 128 -9.75 10.12 8.39
CA THR A 128 -10.24 9.81 7.04
C THR A 128 -9.11 9.92 6.01
N LYS A 129 -8.81 8.82 5.31
CA LYS A 129 -7.82 8.75 4.21
C LYS A 129 -8.34 7.88 3.08
N LEU A 130 -7.72 7.96 1.90
CA LEU A 130 -8.15 7.17 0.74
C LEU A 130 -7.82 5.68 0.94
N PRO A 131 -8.69 4.74 0.53
CA PRO A 131 -8.33 3.33 0.45
C PRO A 131 -7.47 3.09 -0.79
N VAL A 132 -6.37 2.38 -0.63
CA VAL A 132 -5.54 1.89 -1.74
C VAL A 132 -5.42 0.38 -1.61
N SER A 133 -5.87 -0.33 -2.63
CA SER A 133 -5.75 -1.79 -2.69
C SER A 133 -4.93 -2.25 -3.87
N ALA A 134 -4.31 -3.42 -3.70
CA ALA A 134 -3.71 -4.20 -4.77
C ALA A 134 -4.18 -5.66 -4.63
N THR A 135 -4.40 -6.34 -5.75
CA THR A 135 -4.65 -7.79 -5.75
C THR A 135 -3.34 -8.53 -5.58
N SER A 136 -3.25 -9.44 -4.61
CA SER A 136 -2.23 -10.49 -4.62
C SER A 136 -2.50 -11.39 -5.83
N SER A 137 -1.52 -11.48 -6.74
CA SER A 137 -1.55 -12.38 -7.90
C SER A 137 -1.27 -13.82 -7.50
#